data_AF-A0A3N5WN58-F1
#
_entry.id   AF-A0A3N5WN58-F1
#
_cell.length_a   1.000
_cell.length_b   1.000
_cell.length_c   1.000
_cell.angle_alpha   90.00
_cell.angle_beta   90.00
_cell.angle_gamma   90.00
#
_symmetry.space_group_name_H-M   'P 1'
#
loop_
_entity.id
_entity.type
_entity.pdbx_description
1 polymer ?
#
loop_
_entity_poly.entity_id
_entity_poly.type
_entity_poly.pdbx_seq_one_letter_code
_entity_poly.pdbx_strand_id
1 'polypeptide(L)'
;MVVDDSVYEKLAQALDELPGGFPRSETGAELRILRKLYTPAEAEIARHLTLLAEEPRVIARRAGIPVAEAACLLEEMDRKRLVYNFSKEGETQRYMAQQFVVGIYESQVDRLDRELVDAFEEYLPVYNAAGLWGKAPQLRTIPIRQSISSGTQVLPYEAIDEILRKHTRFGVANCICRQEQRILDHDCGKKLET
;
A
#
# COMPACT_ATOMS: atom_id res chain seq x y z
N MET A 1 -13.45 -8.40 -25.13
CA MET A 1 -14.28 -7.80 -24.07
C MET A 1 -13.71 -6.42 -23.83
N VAL A 2 -14.43 -5.37 -24.20
CA VAL A 2 -13.98 -3.99 -23.95
C VAL A 2 -14.01 -3.81 -22.44
N VAL A 3 -12.82 -3.71 -21.83
CA VAL A 3 -12.69 -3.37 -20.43
C VAL A 3 -13.23 -1.96 -20.30
N ASP A 4 -14.33 -1.79 -19.56
CA ASP A 4 -14.91 -0.48 -19.31
C ASP A 4 -13.93 0.32 -18.44
N ASP A 5 -13.19 1.25 -19.07
CA ASP A 5 -12.24 2.12 -18.39
C ASP A 5 -12.91 2.91 -17.24
N SER A 6 -14.26 3.02 -17.22
CA SER A 6 -15.01 3.69 -16.15
C SER A 6 -14.76 3.10 -14.75
N VAL A 7 -14.47 1.80 -14.63
CA VAL A 7 -14.23 1.18 -13.31
C VAL A 7 -12.91 1.66 -12.70
N TYR A 8 -11.86 1.76 -13.52
CA TYR A 8 -10.55 2.20 -13.05
C TYR A 8 -10.53 3.71 -12.82
N GLU A 9 -11.28 4.50 -13.59
CA GLU A 9 -11.47 5.92 -13.30
C GLU A 9 -12.16 6.15 -11.95
N LYS A 10 -13.20 5.36 -11.63
CA LYS A 10 -13.87 5.43 -10.32
C LYS A 10 -12.94 5.01 -9.18
N LEU A 11 -12.13 3.98 -9.38
CA LEU A 11 -11.12 3.58 -8.40
C LEU A 11 -10.07 4.68 -8.21
N ALA A 12 -9.57 5.26 -9.31
CA ALA A 12 -8.61 6.36 -9.24
C ALA A 12 -9.16 7.54 -8.46
N GLN A 13 -10.43 7.93 -8.70
CA GLN A 13 -11.10 8.96 -7.93
C GLN A 13 -11.21 8.61 -6.45
N ALA A 14 -11.61 7.37 -6.11
CA ALA A 14 -11.72 6.94 -4.72
C ALA A 14 -10.36 6.94 -4.00
N LEU A 15 -9.27 6.60 -4.69
CA LEU A 15 -7.91 6.69 -4.16
C LEU A 15 -7.46 8.15 -3.99
N ASP A 16 -7.86 9.05 -4.89
CA ASP A 16 -7.54 10.48 -4.79
C ASP A 16 -8.26 11.19 -3.64
N GLU A 17 -9.42 10.67 -3.24
CA GLU A 17 -10.14 11.13 -2.04
C GLU A 17 -9.46 10.70 -0.73
N LEU A 18 -8.52 9.75 -0.76
CA LEU A 18 -7.73 9.39 0.41
C LEU A 18 -6.68 10.46 0.72
N PRO A 19 -6.20 10.58 1.98
CA PRO A 19 -5.17 11.54 2.37
C PRO A 19 -3.85 11.43 1.59
N GLY A 20 -3.60 10.26 0.98
CA GLY A 20 -2.42 10.00 0.17
C GLY A 20 -2.52 10.50 -1.27
N GLY A 21 -3.70 10.89 -1.75
CA GLY A 21 -3.95 11.33 -3.12
C GLY A 21 -3.66 10.28 -4.20
N PHE A 22 -4.16 10.54 -5.40
CA PHE A 22 -3.94 9.77 -6.61
C PHE A 22 -4.29 10.64 -7.85
N PRO A 23 -3.55 11.74 -8.08
CA PRO A 23 -3.88 12.74 -9.08
C PRO A 23 -3.93 12.15 -10.49
N ARG A 24 -4.84 12.65 -11.33
CA ARG A 24 -4.95 12.28 -12.74
C ARG A 24 -3.69 12.70 -13.51
N SER A 25 -3.18 11.85 -14.40
CA SER A 25 -2.10 12.21 -15.33
C SER A 25 -2.65 12.48 -16.72
N GLU A 26 -1.96 13.31 -17.50
CA GLU A 26 -2.34 13.56 -18.91
C GLU A 26 -2.13 12.31 -19.78
N THR A 27 -1.18 11.45 -19.41
CA THR A 27 -0.81 10.26 -20.19
C THR A 27 -1.64 9.03 -19.81
N GLY A 28 -2.42 9.09 -18.72
CA GLY A 28 -3.17 7.95 -18.18
C GLY A 28 -2.29 6.86 -17.53
N ALA A 29 -1.08 7.23 -17.07
CA ALA A 29 -0.17 6.32 -16.39
C ALA A 29 -0.77 5.69 -15.12
N GLU A 30 -1.52 6.48 -14.36
CA GLU A 30 -2.26 6.05 -13.17
C GLU A 30 -3.26 4.93 -13.48
N LEU A 31 -3.99 5.04 -14.61
CA LEU A 31 -4.95 4.02 -15.02
C LEU A 31 -4.26 2.75 -15.50
N ARG A 32 -3.10 2.87 -16.17
CA ARG A 32 -2.27 1.70 -16.55
C ARG A 32 -1.81 0.93 -15.31
N ILE A 33 -1.36 1.63 -14.28
CA ILE A 33 -0.99 1.03 -12.99
C ILE A 33 -2.19 0.27 -12.39
N LEU A 34 -3.37 0.90 -12.31
CA LEU A 34 -4.55 0.24 -11.75
C LEU A 34 -4.98 -1.00 -12.55
N ARG A 35 -4.96 -0.96 -13.88
CA ARG A 35 -5.25 -2.12 -14.73
C ARG A 35 -4.27 -3.28 -14.53
N LYS A 36 -3.01 -2.96 -14.23
CA LYS A 36 -1.97 -3.96 -13.98
C LYS A 36 -2.16 -4.66 -12.64
N LEU A 37 -2.64 -3.92 -11.65
CA LEU A 37 -2.76 -4.39 -10.26
C LEU A 37 -4.11 -5.08 -9.99
N TYR A 38 -5.21 -4.52 -10.51
CA TYR A 38 -6.57 -4.95 -10.18
C TYR A 38 -7.25 -5.59 -11.39
N THR A 39 -8.05 -6.62 -11.13
CA THR A 39 -9.13 -7.02 -12.04
C THR A 39 -10.29 -6.04 -11.93
N PRO A 40 -11.21 -5.99 -12.93
CA PRO A 40 -12.37 -5.11 -12.85
C PRO A 40 -13.25 -5.31 -11.60
N ALA A 41 -13.44 -6.57 -11.17
CA ALA A 41 -14.23 -6.87 -9.96
C ALA A 41 -13.52 -6.40 -8.67
N GLU A 42 -12.20 -6.56 -8.61
CA GLU A 42 -11.40 -6.06 -7.49
C GLU A 42 -11.39 -4.53 -7.45
N ALA A 43 -11.29 -3.87 -8.61
CA ALA A 43 -11.34 -2.42 -8.69
C ALA A 43 -12.70 -1.86 -8.20
N GLU A 44 -13.79 -2.57 -8.52
CA GLU A 44 -15.14 -2.19 -8.14
C GLU A 44 -15.40 -2.33 -6.63
N ILE A 45 -14.83 -3.32 -5.95
CA ILE A 45 -14.92 -3.43 -4.49
C ILE A 45 -13.92 -2.51 -3.78
N ALA A 46 -12.73 -2.30 -4.36
CA ALA A 46 -11.66 -1.49 -3.78
C ALA A 46 -12.10 -0.06 -3.48
N ARG A 47 -12.92 0.56 -4.36
CA ARG A 47 -13.46 1.91 -4.17
C ARG A 47 -14.42 2.05 -2.98
N HIS A 48 -14.85 0.95 -2.36
CA HIS A 48 -15.71 0.96 -1.17
C HIS A 48 -14.94 0.80 0.14
N LEU A 49 -13.63 0.54 0.07
CA LEU A 49 -12.78 0.42 1.25
C LEU A 49 -12.58 1.79 1.91
N THR A 50 -12.30 1.76 3.21
CA THR A 50 -11.99 2.97 4.00
C THR A 50 -10.67 2.86 4.71
N LEU A 51 -10.26 3.94 5.37
CA LEU A 51 -9.14 3.96 6.29
C LEU A 51 -9.43 3.31 7.65
N LEU A 52 -10.58 2.67 7.82
CA LEU A 52 -10.91 1.87 8.99
C LEU A 52 -10.94 0.40 8.58
N ALA A 53 -10.38 -0.46 9.44
CA ALA A 53 -10.44 -1.90 9.22
C ALA A 53 -11.85 -2.43 9.46
N GLU A 54 -12.49 -2.92 8.39
CA GLU A 54 -13.90 -3.35 8.37
C GLU A 54 -14.02 -4.83 7.98
N GLU A 55 -15.03 -5.52 8.51
CA GLU A 55 -15.32 -6.91 8.13
C GLU A 55 -15.90 -6.99 6.71
N PRO A 56 -15.72 -8.13 5.98
CA PRO A 56 -16.28 -8.32 4.64
C PRO A 56 -17.77 -7.98 4.52
N ARG A 57 -18.58 -8.29 5.54
CA ARG A 57 -20.02 -7.97 5.52
C ARG A 57 -20.33 -6.47 5.45
N VAL A 58 -19.48 -5.63 6.03
CA VAL A 58 -19.67 -4.17 6.06
C VAL A 58 -19.32 -3.60 4.70
N ILE A 59 -18.21 -4.06 4.13
CA ILE A 59 -17.75 -3.68 2.78
C ILE A 59 -18.77 -4.18 1.74
N ALA A 60 -19.23 -5.43 1.84
CA ALA A 60 -20.24 -6.02 0.97
C ALA A 60 -21.54 -5.22 0.93
N ARG A 61 -22.04 -4.78 2.10
CA ARG A 61 -23.25 -3.94 2.19
C ARG A 61 -23.07 -2.63 1.44
N ARG A 62 -21.88 -2.02 1.49
CA ARG A 62 -21.58 -0.77 0.78
C ARG A 62 -21.40 -0.98 -0.71
N ALA A 63 -20.75 -2.07 -1.09
CA ALA A 63 -20.53 -2.48 -2.47
C ALA A 63 -21.80 -3.01 -3.15
N GLY A 64 -22.82 -3.39 -2.38
CA GLY A 64 -24.06 -3.95 -2.92
C GLY A 64 -23.94 -5.38 -3.43
N ILE A 65 -22.95 -6.13 -2.95
CA ILE A 65 -22.66 -7.52 -3.38
C ILE A 65 -22.86 -8.51 -2.22
N PRO A 66 -23.00 -9.82 -2.51
CA PRO A 66 -23.04 -10.86 -1.48
C PRO A 66 -21.79 -10.87 -0.59
N VAL A 67 -21.98 -11.18 0.70
CA VAL A 67 -20.88 -11.23 1.69
C VAL A 67 -19.81 -12.26 1.31
N ALA A 68 -20.22 -13.41 0.79
CA ALA A 68 -19.28 -14.46 0.35
C ALA A 68 -18.43 -14.01 -0.83
N GLU A 69 -19.02 -13.25 -1.77
CA GLU A 69 -18.30 -12.69 -2.91
C GLU A 69 -17.31 -11.63 -2.46
N ALA A 70 -17.72 -10.71 -1.58
CA ALA A 70 -16.82 -9.72 -1.00
C ALA A 70 -15.65 -10.36 -0.25
N ALA A 71 -15.91 -11.39 0.56
CA ALA A 71 -14.86 -12.08 1.30
C ALA A 71 -13.83 -12.72 0.35
N CYS A 72 -14.29 -13.37 -0.72
CA CYS A 72 -13.41 -13.95 -1.74
C CYS A 72 -12.55 -12.87 -2.43
N LEU A 73 -13.16 -11.78 -2.92
CA LEU A 73 -12.44 -10.70 -3.59
C LEU A 73 -11.42 -10.02 -2.67
N LEU A 74 -11.78 -9.77 -1.40
CA LEU A 74 -10.88 -9.15 -0.43
C LEU A 74 -9.69 -10.06 -0.09
N GLU A 75 -9.90 -11.38 -0.03
CA GLU A 75 -8.83 -12.35 0.15
C GLU A 75 -7.88 -12.39 -1.05
N GLU A 76 -8.41 -12.38 -2.29
CA GLU A 76 -7.57 -12.27 -3.50
C GLU A 76 -6.74 -10.99 -3.50
N MET A 77 -7.36 -9.86 -3.15
CA MET A 77 -6.69 -8.57 -3.06
C MET A 77 -5.62 -8.55 -1.99
N ASP A 78 -5.83 -9.22 -0.85
CA ASP A 78 -4.82 -9.37 0.19
C ASP A 78 -3.64 -10.21 -0.29
N ARG A 79 -3.89 -11.31 -1.02
CA ARG A 79 -2.81 -12.10 -1.64
C ARG A 79 -2.00 -11.32 -2.67
N LYS A 80 -2.64 -10.35 -3.35
CA LYS A 80 -1.99 -9.38 -4.24
C LYS A 80 -1.40 -8.16 -3.50
N ARG A 81 -1.61 -8.07 -2.19
CA ARG A 81 -1.18 -6.97 -1.29
C ARG A 81 -1.70 -5.61 -1.73
N LEU A 82 -2.98 -5.57 -2.10
CA LEU A 82 -3.71 -4.38 -2.55
C LEU A 82 -4.58 -3.78 -1.44
N VAL A 83 -4.65 -4.44 -0.28
CA VAL A 83 -5.42 -4.05 0.92
C VAL A 83 -4.61 -4.33 2.16
N TYR A 84 -4.86 -3.59 3.24
CA TYR A 84 -4.37 -3.98 4.56
C TYR A 84 -5.33 -4.98 5.17
N ASN A 85 -4.74 -6.04 5.73
CA ASN A 85 -5.46 -7.11 6.39
C ASN A 85 -5.08 -7.17 7.87
N PHE A 86 -6.11 -7.23 8.71
CA PHE A 86 -5.97 -7.44 10.14
C PHE A 86 -6.62 -8.77 10.49
N SER A 87 -5.78 -9.79 10.65
CA SER A 87 -6.18 -11.09 11.17
C SER A 87 -5.56 -11.30 12.55
N LYS A 88 -6.41 -11.54 13.55
CA LYS A 88 -5.98 -12.03 14.86
C LYS A 88 -6.64 -13.37 15.12
N GLU A 89 -5.90 -14.27 15.76
CA GLU A 89 -6.41 -15.60 16.09
C GLU A 89 -7.74 -15.50 16.87
N GLY A 90 -8.78 -16.15 16.34
CA GLY A 90 -10.13 -16.14 16.90
C GLY A 90 -11.00 -14.93 16.54
N GLU A 91 -10.51 -13.98 15.73
CA GLU A 91 -11.28 -12.81 15.28
C GLU A 91 -11.60 -12.84 13.79
N THR A 92 -12.73 -12.25 13.40
CA THR A 92 -13.08 -12.06 11.99
C THR A 92 -12.03 -11.17 11.31
N GLN A 93 -11.60 -11.58 10.13
CA GLN A 93 -10.67 -10.84 9.30
C GLN A 93 -11.25 -9.48 8.90
N ARG A 94 -10.42 -8.43 8.96
CA ARG A 94 -10.83 -7.06 8.63
C ARG A 94 -9.90 -6.47 7.59
N TYR A 95 -10.47 -5.66 6.72
CA TYR A 95 -9.80 -5.09 5.55
C TYR A 95 -9.89 -3.57 5.57
N MET A 96 -8.83 -2.92 5.13
CA MET A 96 -8.70 -1.46 5.05
C MET A 96 -8.05 -1.07 3.72
N ALA A 97 -8.42 0.09 3.19
CA ALA A 97 -7.81 0.70 2.02
C ALA A 97 -6.31 0.97 2.27
N GLN A 98 -5.51 0.79 1.22
CA GLN A 98 -4.13 1.26 1.16
C GLN A 98 -4.06 2.58 0.38
N GLN A 99 -3.16 3.49 0.78
CA GLN A 99 -2.81 4.64 -0.04
C GLN A 99 -1.95 4.19 -1.23
N PHE A 100 -1.77 5.04 -2.25
CA PHE A 100 -1.00 4.65 -3.42
C PHE A 100 0.50 4.45 -3.12
N VAL A 101 1.21 5.51 -2.74
CA VAL A 101 2.61 5.47 -2.24
C VAL A 101 2.60 5.43 -0.72
N VAL A 102 3.48 4.63 -0.10
CA VAL A 102 3.33 4.13 1.28
C VAL A 102 2.04 3.29 1.43
N GLY A 103 1.94 2.26 0.61
CA GLY A 103 0.77 1.39 0.52
C GLY A 103 0.83 0.47 -0.69
N ILE A 104 -0.08 0.65 -1.66
CA ILE A 104 -0.31 -0.26 -2.79
C ILE A 104 1.00 -0.55 -3.52
N TYR A 105 1.75 0.49 -3.90
CA TYR A 105 2.98 0.34 -4.68
C TYR A 105 4.07 -0.37 -3.88
N GLU A 106 4.38 0.10 -2.66
CA GLU A 106 5.43 -0.47 -1.79
C GLU A 106 5.15 -1.95 -1.44
N SER A 107 3.88 -2.29 -1.32
CA SER A 107 3.44 -3.67 -1.06
C SER A 107 3.69 -4.61 -2.24
N GLN A 108 3.97 -4.09 -3.44
CA GLN A 108 4.37 -4.90 -4.60
C GLN A 108 5.83 -5.34 -4.61
N VAL A 109 6.56 -5.17 -3.51
CA VAL A 109 7.86 -5.84 -3.31
C VAL A 109 7.79 -7.32 -3.71
N ASP A 110 8.78 -7.80 -4.46
CA ASP A 110 8.84 -9.14 -5.07
C ASP A 110 7.75 -9.45 -6.12
N ARG A 111 6.95 -8.46 -6.55
CA ARG A 111 5.91 -8.58 -7.59
C ARG A 111 6.01 -7.51 -8.67
N LEU A 112 7.14 -6.81 -8.73
CA LEU A 112 7.43 -5.83 -9.77
C LEU A 112 7.76 -6.50 -11.09
N ASP A 113 7.26 -5.93 -12.18
CA ASP A 113 7.71 -6.20 -13.54
C ASP A 113 8.02 -4.89 -14.27
N ARG A 114 8.67 -5.00 -15.44
CA ARG A 114 9.10 -3.83 -16.22
C ARG A 114 7.94 -2.89 -16.57
N GLU A 115 6.78 -3.46 -16.92
CA GLU A 115 5.60 -2.68 -17.29
C GLU A 115 5.06 -1.84 -16.12
N LEU A 116 4.93 -2.45 -14.93
CA LEU A 116 4.49 -1.74 -13.73
C LEU A 116 5.50 -0.64 -13.32
N VAL A 117 6.79 -0.96 -13.39
CA VAL A 117 7.87 -0.03 -13.05
C VAL A 117 7.89 1.16 -14.01
N ASP A 118 7.79 0.93 -15.32
CA ASP A 118 7.75 2.01 -16.30
C ASP A 118 6.53 2.93 -16.13
N ALA A 119 5.35 2.35 -15.89
CA ALA A 119 4.15 3.13 -15.63
C ALA A 119 4.25 3.94 -14.33
N PHE A 120 4.91 3.40 -13.30
CA PHE A 120 5.18 4.11 -12.06
C PHE A 120 6.18 5.26 -12.24
N GLU A 121 7.30 5.04 -12.93
CA GLU A 121 8.30 6.07 -13.20
C GLU A 121 7.73 7.23 -14.02
N GLU A 122 6.84 6.93 -14.97
CA GLU A 122 6.12 7.94 -15.73
C GLU A 122 5.14 8.74 -14.85
N TYR A 123 4.50 8.08 -13.89
CA TYR A 123 3.50 8.68 -13.01
C TYR A 123 4.10 9.46 -11.84
N LEU A 124 5.27 9.05 -11.33
CA LEU A 124 5.89 9.58 -10.13
C LEU A 124 6.11 11.11 -10.16
N PRO A 125 6.55 11.74 -11.27
CA PRO A 125 6.64 13.20 -11.37
C PRO A 125 5.28 13.89 -11.18
N VAL A 126 4.19 13.32 -11.71
CA VAL A 126 2.83 13.85 -11.57
C VAL A 126 2.37 13.76 -10.12
N TYR A 127 2.57 12.60 -9.50
CA TYR A 127 2.26 12.37 -8.09
C TYR A 127 2.99 13.35 -7.16
N ASN A 128 4.29 13.56 -7.39
CA ASN A 128 5.10 14.51 -6.62
C ASN A 128 4.69 15.98 -6.85
N ALA A 129 4.39 16.35 -8.10
CA ALA A 129 4.00 17.71 -8.46
C ALA A 129 2.65 18.13 -7.87
N ALA A 130 1.76 17.18 -7.56
CA ALA A 130 0.49 17.45 -6.89
C ALA A 130 0.67 18.05 -5.47
N GLY A 131 1.87 17.96 -4.89
CA GLY A 131 2.20 18.70 -3.67
C GLY A 131 1.35 18.28 -2.46
N LEU A 132 0.89 17.02 -2.44
CA LEU A 132 -0.03 16.46 -1.45
C LEU A 132 0.44 16.69 0.01
N TRP A 133 1.76 16.75 0.22
CA TRP A 133 2.36 16.99 1.54
C TRP A 133 3.12 18.33 1.66
N GLY A 134 2.95 19.24 0.69
CA GLY A 134 3.66 20.53 0.67
C GLY A 134 3.18 21.52 1.73
N LYS A 135 1.90 21.46 2.12
CA LYS A 135 1.33 22.33 3.19
C LYS A 135 1.40 21.70 4.57
N ALA A 136 1.30 20.38 4.65
CA ALA A 136 1.38 19.62 5.89
C ALA A 136 2.03 18.27 5.59
N PRO A 137 3.00 17.82 6.41
CA PRO A 137 3.64 16.53 6.20
C PRO A 137 2.64 15.39 6.40
N GLN A 138 2.86 14.28 5.68
CA GLN A 138 2.04 13.06 5.79
C GLN A 138 1.92 12.58 7.26
N LEU A 139 3.01 12.70 8.02
CA LEU A 139 3.05 12.47 9.46
C LEU A 139 3.41 13.77 10.16
N ARG A 140 2.58 14.20 11.11
CA ARG A 140 2.84 15.39 11.94
C ARG A 140 2.85 15.04 13.42
N THR A 141 3.78 15.63 14.15
CA THR A 141 3.82 15.52 15.61
C THR A 141 2.76 16.43 16.22
N ILE A 142 1.91 15.88 17.09
CA ILE A 142 0.96 16.65 17.90
C ILE A 142 1.47 16.70 19.34
N PRO A 143 1.99 17.85 19.82
CA PRO A 143 2.51 17.94 21.17
C PRO A 143 1.36 17.92 22.20
N ILE A 144 1.33 16.88 23.06
CA ILE A 144 0.36 16.75 24.16
C ILE A 144 0.83 17.37 25.48
N ARG A 145 1.99 18.07 25.47
CA ARG A 145 2.61 18.73 26.64
C ARG A 145 2.82 17.81 27.85
N GLN A 146 3.04 16.52 27.60
CA GLN A 146 3.42 15.56 28.62
C GLN A 146 4.89 15.18 28.45
N SER A 147 5.57 14.98 29.56
CA SER A 147 6.88 14.36 29.57
C SER A 147 6.70 12.87 29.78
N ILE A 148 7.25 12.08 28.87
CA ILE A 148 7.46 10.65 29.07
C ILE A 148 8.93 10.47 29.48
N SER A 149 9.20 9.68 30.52
CA SER A 149 10.57 9.24 30.76
C SER A 149 10.97 8.38 29.58
N SER A 150 11.82 8.89 28.69
CA SER A 150 12.35 8.12 27.59
C SER A 150 13.24 7.03 28.18
N GLY A 151 12.80 5.77 28.17
CA GLY A 151 13.66 4.62 28.48
C GLY A 151 14.73 4.37 27.41
N THR A 152 15.03 5.36 26.56
CA THR A 152 16.03 5.29 25.51
C THR A 152 17.40 5.13 26.16
N GLN A 153 17.97 3.94 26.02
CA GLN A 153 19.32 3.61 26.48
C GLN A 153 20.23 3.52 25.26
N VAL A 154 21.40 4.15 25.35
CA VAL A 154 22.49 3.89 24.39
C VAL A 154 23.14 2.58 24.83
N LEU A 155 22.84 1.49 24.11
CA LEU A 155 23.42 0.18 24.38
C LEU A 155 24.76 0.02 23.64
N PRO A 156 25.72 -0.72 24.22
CA PRO A 156 26.93 -1.10 23.51
C PRO A 156 26.59 -2.02 22.32
N TYR A 157 27.44 -2.04 21.30
CA TYR A 157 27.24 -2.83 20.08
C TYR A 157 27.03 -4.32 20.39
N GLU A 158 27.74 -4.82 21.40
CA GLU A 158 27.72 -6.20 21.88
C GLU A 158 26.35 -6.62 22.45
N ALA A 159 25.48 -5.68 22.81
CA ALA A 159 24.13 -5.97 23.29
C ALA A 159 23.19 -6.47 22.17
N ILE A 160 23.60 -6.40 20.90
CA ILE A 160 22.77 -6.86 19.78
C ILE A 160 22.45 -8.35 19.88
N ASP A 161 23.40 -9.17 20.33
CA ASP A 161 23.20 -10.61 20.51
C ASP A 161 22.07 -10.90 21.51
N GLU A 162 21.98 -10.12 22.59
CA GLU A 162 20.92 -10.27 23.58
C GLU A 162 19.55 -9.85 23.04
N ILE A 163 19.49 -8.79 22.21
CA ILE A 163 18.27 -8.34 21.56
C ILE A 163 17.76 -9.41 20.57
N LEU A 164 18.67 -9.97 19.78
CA LEU A 164 18.36 -11.04 18.84
C LEU A 164 17.85 -12.29 19.57
N ARG A 165 18.51 -12.72 20.66
CA ARG A 165 18.08 -13.88 21.45
C ARG A 165 16.70 -13.73 22.10
N LYS A 166 16.21 -12.51 22.32
CA LYS A 166 14.87 -12.24 22.89
C LYS A 166 13.73 -12.49 21.89
N HIS A 167 14.03 -12.62 20.61
CA HIS A 167 13.04 -12.79 19.55
C HIS A 167 13.19 -14.15 18.87
N THR A 168 12.08 -14.79 18.57
CA THR A 168 12.05 -16.09 17.87
C THR A 168 11.61 -15.97 16.42
N ARG A 169 11.22 -14.77 15.98
CA ARG A 169 10.73 -14.47 14.63
C ARG A 169 11.36 -13.18 14.13
N PHE A 170 11.86 -13.22 12.90
CA PHE A 170 12.46 -12.08 12.22
C PHE A 170 11.77 -11.92 10.87
N GLY A 171 11.36 -10.69 10.54
CA GLY A 171 10.92 -10.34 9.19
C GLY A 171 12.10 -9.78 8.42
N VAL A 172 12.36 -10.33 7.25
CA VAL A 172 13.32 -9.80 6.27
C VAL A 172 12.57 -9.63 4.97
N ALA A 173 12.68 -8.45 4.35
CA ALA A 173 12.05 -8.16 3.08
C ALA A 173 13.05 -7.51 2.13
N ASN A 174 12.83 -7.65 0.82
CA ASN A 174 13.61 -6.89 -0.15
C ASN A 174 13.21 -5.41 -0.12
N CYS A 175 14.13 -4.54 -0.46
CA CYS A 175 13.85 -3.13 -0.66
C CYS A 175 13.24 -2.93 -2.05
N ILE A 176 11.96 -2.54 -2.10
CA ILE A 176 11.24 -2.31 -3.37
C ILE A 176 11.98 -1.34 -4.29
N CYS A 177 12.47 -0.21 -3.76
CA CYS A 177 13.20 0.77 -4.55
C CYS A 177 14.49 0.18 -5.17
N ARG A 178 15.19 -0.72 -4.47
CA ARG A 178 16.36 -1.38 -5.05
C ARG A 178 15.98 -2.37 -6.15
N GLN A 179 14.85 -3.06 -6.00
CA GLN A 179 14.33 -3.96 -7.02
C GLN A 179 13.90 -3.21 -8.27
N GLU A 180 13.15 -2.13 -8.10
CA GLU A 180 12.73 -1.20 -9.16
C GLU A 180 13.93 -0.67 -9.95
N GLN A 181 14.93 -0.10 -9.25
CA GLN A 181 16.13 0.42 -9.90
C GLN A 181 16.94 -0.68 -10.61
N ARG A 182 16.94 -1.92 -10.09
CA ARG A 182 17.56 -3.04 -10.81
C ARG A 182 16.79 -3.42 -12.09
N ILE A 183 15.45 -3.36 -12.09
CA ILE A 183 14.61 -3.58 -13.29
C ILE A 183 14.82 -2.48 -14.34
N LEU A 184 15.16 -1.27 -13.90
CA LEU A 184 15.52 -0.13 -14.74
C LEU A 184 16.99 -0.11 -15.19
N ASP A 185 17.75 -1.17 -14.92
CA ASP A 185 19.18 -1.26 -15.23
C ASP A 185 20.07 -0.22 -14.51
N HIS A 186 19.60 0.29 -13.36
CA HIS A 186 20.26 1.29 -12.51
C HIS A 186 20.63 0.72 -11.12
N ASP A 187 21.23 -0.48 -11.04
CA ASP A 187 21.55 -1.11 -9.76
C ASP A 187 22.50 -0.24 -8.90
N CYS A 188 22.11 0.01 -7.66
CA CYS A 188 22.87 0.77 -6.67
C CYS A 188 24.00 -0.02 -5.99
N GLY A 189 24.14 -1.32 -6.28
CA GLY A 189 25.21 -2.19 -5.76
C GLY A 189 25.09 -2.54 -4.27
N LYS A 190 23.94 -2.25 -3.65
CA LYS A 190 23.65 -2.58 -2.25
C LYS A 190 22.85 -3.88 -2.17
N LYS A 191 22.86 -4.51 -0.99
CA LYS A 191 22.02 -5.68 -0.72
C LYS A 191 20.54 -5.35 -0.88
N LEU A 192 19.76 -6.28 -1.44
CA LEU A 192 18.32 -6.14 -1.59
C LEU A 192 17.60 -6.25 -0.25
N GLU A 193 18.01 -7.20 0.59
CA GLU A 193 17.40 -7.48 1.89
C GLU A 193 17.59 -6.31 2.87
N THR A 194 16.51 -5.93 3.54
CA THR A 194 16.42 -4.89 4.58
C THR A 194 15.65 -5.39 5.80
#